data_AF-A0A2C1Z868-F1
#
_entry.id   AF-A0A2C1Z868-F1
#
_cell.length_a   1.000
_cell.length_b   1.000
_cell.length_c   1.000
_cell.angle_alpha   90.00
_cell.angle_beta   90.00
_cell.angle_gamma   90.00
#
_symmetry.space_group_name_H-M   'P 1'
#
loop_
_entity.id
_entity.type
_entity.pdbx_description
1 polymer ?
#
loop_
_entity_poly.entity_id
_entity_poly.type
_entity_poly.pdbx_seq_one_letter_code
_entity_poly.pdbx_strand_id
1 'polypeptide(L)'
;MRKVKVLILTVVFLLTMALPAMAQSNSPVYKGSFQDASFYGSEGTVDTSVYLSTNFEGKDSYILYYQTYDNEKDEYYYGSAVVPATKVVFDINKGTAKVNQTVEVNKVDFTCDEEGNCTGDETPAGTKSINLTWAFNSKSYSTSKYTDKNVQIDFNQYIKLSKGTFKDYYNVSVSGTVDGKGTDSFEYSGGNVSTGSSFAIIK
;
A
#
# COMPACT_ATOMS: atom_id res chain seq x y z
N MET A 1 22.17 45.29 -17.23
CA MET A 1 21.53 43.98 -16.94
C MET A 1 21.82 43.38 -15.55
N ARG A 2 22.72 43.93 -14.71
CA ARG A 2 22.96 43.42 -13.34
C ARG A 2 21.87 43.78 -12.31
N LYS A 3 21.19 44.91 -12.46
CA LYS A 3 20.23 45.43 -11.46
C LYS A 3 18.89 44.68 -11.40
N VAL A 4 18.46 44.06 -12.51
CA VAL A 4 17.20 43.28 -12.57
C VAL A 4 17.34 41.92 -11.88
N LYS A 5 18.52 41.29 -11.94
CA LYS A 5 18.78 40.00 -11.27
C LYS A 5 18.79 40.13 -9.74
N VAL A 6 19.23 41.27 -9.20
CA VAL A 6 19.24 41.51 -7.75
C VAL A 6 17.82 41.71 -7.23
N LEU A 7 16.97 42.44 -7.95
CA LEU A 7 15.59 42.67 -7.52
C LEU A 7 14.77 41.38 -7.44
N ILE A 8 14.94 40.46 -8.39
CA ILE A 8 14.26 39.16 -8.40
C ILE A 8 14.74 38.28 -7.24
N LEU A 9 16.05 38.29 -6.92
CA LEU A 9 16.58 37.50 -5.80
C LEU A 9 16.08 38.01 -4.44
N THR A 10 15.97 39.34 -4.27
CA THR A 10 15.48 39.95 -3.02
C THR A 10 13.99 39.72 -2.82
N VAL A 11 13.19 39.72 -3.90
CA VAL A 11 11.76 39.38 -3.85
C VAL A 11 11.54 37.89 -3.53
N VAL A 12 12.37 36.99 -4.08
CA VAL A 12 12.32 35.56 -3.74
C VAL A 12 12.72 35.31 -2.29
N PHE A 13 13.70 36.03 -1.75
CA PHE A 13 14.09 35.91 -0.33
C PHE A 13 13.05 36.51 0.63
N LEU A 14 12.38 37.61 0.26
CA LEU A 14 11.29 38.17 1.06
C LEU A 14 10.02 37.28 1.02
N LEU A 15 9.76 36.60 -0.10
CA LEU A 15 8.68 35.59 -0.19
C LEU A 15 9.00 34.32 0.59
N THR A 16 10.26 33.92 0.74
CA THR A 16 10.62 32.76 1.59
C THR A 16 10.72 33.11 3.08
N MET A 17 11.00 34.37 3.43
CA MET A 17 11.09 34.83 4.82
C MET A 17 9.78 35.41 5.39
N ALA A 18 8.78 35.74 4.57
CA ALA A 18 7.45 36.15 5.03
C ALA A 18 6.45 34.97 5.17
N LEU A 19 6.86 33.75 4.80
CA LEU A 19 6.06 32.53 5.01
C LEU A 19 6.10 31.90 6.42
N PRO A 20 6.87 32.36 7.43
CA PRO A 20 6.74 31.87 8.80
C PRO A 20 6.04 32.93 9.67
N ALA A 21 4.73 33.14 9.49
CA ALA A 21 3.93 33.82 10.52
C ALA A 21 2.40 33.65 10.37
N MET A 22 1.85 33.48 9.16
CA MET A 22 0.39 33.49 8.97
C MET A 22 -0.26 32.16 8.60
N ALA A 23 0.47 31.03 8.69
CA ALA A 23 -0.11 29.70 8.57
C ALA A 23 0.11 28.90 9.86
N GLN A 24 -0.36 29.45 10.98
CA GLN A 24 -0.47 28.74 12.26
C GLN A 24 -1.71 27.82 12.20
N SER A 25 -1.71 26.89 11.24
CA SER A 25 -2.78 25.92 11.00
C SER A 25 -2.15 24.53 11.14
N ASN A 26 -2.59 23.76 12.14
CA ASN A 26 -2.21 22.37 12.41
C ASN A 26 -2.72 21.40 11.33
N SER A 27 -2.58 21.72 10.04
CA SER A 27 -2.96 20.82 8.96
C SER A 27 -2.02 19.61 8.98
N PRO A 28 -2.53 18.38 9.11
CA PRO A 28 -1.69 17.19 9.19
C PRO A 28 -0.90 17.04 7.88
N VAL A 29 0.43 17.15 7.99
CA VAL A 29 1.35 16.81 6.91
C VAL A 29 1.62 15.32 7.03
N TYR A 30 1.07 14.54 6.11
CA TYR A 30 1.42 13.15 5.96
C TYR A 30 2.67 13.03 5.09
N LYS A 31 3.71 12.37 5.58
CA LYS A 31 4.87 11.96 4.80
C LYS A 31 5.12 10.49 5.10
N GLY A 32 4.94 9.64 4.11
CA GLY A 32 5.03 8.20 4.26
C GLY A 32 5.94 7.58 3.22
N SER A 33 6.68 6.57 3.65
CA SER A 33 7.20 5.55 2.75
C SER A 33 6.10 4.51 2.55
N PHE A 34 5.95 4.00 1.34
CA PHE A 34 5.01 2.95 1.00
C PHE A 34 5.78 1.74 0.49
N GLN A 35 5.38 0.57 0.98
CA GLN A 35 5.90 -0.73 0.60
C GLN A 35 4.73 -1.72 0.60
N ASP A 36 4.70 -2.50 -0.46
CA ASP A 36 3.64 -3.41 -0.85
C ASP A 36 4.26 -4.64 -1.49
N ALA A 37 3.74 -5.82 -1.14
CA ALA A 37 3.96 -7.04 -1.90
C ALA A 37 2.67 -7.84 -2.00
N SER A 38 2.36 -8.35 -3.19
CA SER A 38 1.18 -9.19 -3.45
C SER A 38 1.59 -10.54 -4.00
N PHE A 39 0.85 -11.58 -3.59
CA PHE A 39 0.85 -12.90 -4.20
C PHE A 39 -0.58 -13.24 -4.59
N TYR A 40 -0.74 -13.89 -5.74
CA TYR A 40 -1.99 -14.48 -6.17
C TYR A 40 -1.71 -15.84 -6.79
N GLY A 41 -2.68 -16.74 -6.73
CA GLY A 41 -2.62 -18.04 -7.37
C GLY A 41 -3.88 -18.86 -7.11
N SER A 42 -4.14 -19.84 -7.97
CA SER A 42 -5.35 -20.66 -7.91
C SER A 42 -4.99 -22.12 -7.64
N GLU A 43 -5.83 -22.82 -6.89
CA GLU A 43 -5.74 -24.26 -6.67
C GLU A 43 -7.10 -24.90 -6.93
N GLY A 44 -7.23 -25.57 -8.08
CA GLY A 44 -8.52 -26.06 -8.54
C GLY A 44 -9.52 -24.90 -8.70
N THR A 45 -10.55 -24.87 -7.86
CA THR A 45 -11.60 -23.84 -7.86
C THR A 45 -11.34 -22.70 -6.89
N VAL A 46 -10.25 -22.78 -6.09
CA VAL A 46 -9.97 -21.83 -5.02
C VAL A 46 -8.93 -20.82 -5.47
N ASP A 47 -9.34 -19.57 -5.63
CA ASP A 47 -8.42 -18.45 -5.85
C ASP A 47 -7.89 -17.95 -4.51
N THR A 48 -6.60 -17.73 -4.41
CA THR A 48 -5.90 -17.26 -3.21
C THR A 48 -5.17 -15.96 -3.50
N SER A 49 -5.32 -14.98 -2.62
CA SER A 49 -4.53 -13.75 -2.63
C SER A 49 -3.95 -13.43 -1.26
N VAL A 50 -2.71 -12.95 -1.25
CA VAL A 50 -2.02 -12.46 -0.07
C VAL A 50 -1.46 -11.09 -0.38
N TYR A 51 -1.73 -10.11 0.49
CA TYR A 51 -1.29 -8.73 0.31
C TYR A 51 -0.60 -8.22 1.57
N LEU A 52 0.65 -7.84 1.47
CA LEU A 52 1.42 -7.20 2.54
C LEU A 52 1.57 -5.73 2.20
N SER A 53 1.13 -4.84 3.08
CA SER A 53 1.17 -3.40 2.83
C SER A 53 1.60 -2.61 4.06
N THR A 54 2.16 -1.42 3.83
CA THR A 54 2.51 -0.51 4.92
C THR A 54 1.27 -0.14 5.73
N ASN A 55 1.35 -0.25 7.06
CA ASN A 55 0.30 0.24 7.93
C ASN A 55 0.46 1.75 8.13
N PHE A 56 -0.42 2.54 7.54
CA PHE A 56 -0.36 4.00 7.64
C PHE A 56 -0.90 4.55 8.97
N GLU A 57 -1.69 3.75 9.71
CA GLU A 57 -2.24 4.12 11.02
C GLU A 57 -1.31 3.68 12.16
N GLY A 58 -0.71 2.49 12.03
CA GLY A 58 0.25 1.94 12.97
C GLY A 58 1.69 2.17 12.52
N LYS A 59 2.33 3.22 13.08
CA LYS A 59 3.75 3.52 12.86
C LYS A 59 4.59 2.25 13.06
N ASP A 60 5.50 1.98 12.12
CA ASP A 60 6.44 0.85 12.14
C ASP A 60 5.82 -0.56 12.06
N SER A 61 4.72 -0.69 11.33
CA SER A 61 4.09 -1.99 11.05
C SER A 61 3.59 -2.10 9.62
N TYR A 62 3.22 -3.33 9.25
CA TYR A 62 2.56 -3.69 8.01
C TYR A 62 1.21 -4.32 8.33
N ILE A 63 0.29 -4.32 7.38
CA ILE A 63 -0.91 -5.16 7.41
C ILE A 63 -0.72 -6.25 6.38
N LEU A 64 -0.83 -7.50 6.83
CA LEU A 64 -0.89 -8.68 5.98
C LEU A 64 -2.34 -9.10 5.85
N TYR A 65 -2.84 -9.13 4.62
CA TYR A 65 -4.15 -9.63 4.26
C TYR A 65 -4.02 -11.01 3.61
N TYR A 66 -4.97 -11.87 3.90
CA TYR A 66 -5.18 -13.14 3.23
C TYR A 66 -6.62 -13.21 2.77
N GLN A 67 -6.85 -13.65 1.53
CA GLN A 67 -8.18 -13.88 1.00
C GLN A 67 -8.21 -15.15 0.16
N THR A 68 -9.31 -15.88 0.24
CA THR A 68 -9.61 -16.94 -0.72
C THR A 68 -11.05 -16.87 -1.20
N TYR A 69 -11.27 -17.28 -2.43
CA TYR A 69 -12.60 -17.44 -3.00
C TYR A 69 -12.71 -18.83 -3.64
N ASP A 70 -13.62 -19.66 -3.15
CA ASP A 70 -13.94 -20.96 -3.74
C ASP A 70 -15.06 -20.78 -4.77
N ASN A 71 -14.71 -20.81 -6.05
CA ASN A 71 -15.65 -20.60 -7.16
C ASN A 71 -16.73 -21.70 -7.25
N GLU A 72 -16.47 -22.91 -6.73
CA GLU A 72 -17.44 -24.02 -6.80
C GLU A 72 -18.46 -23.94 -5.66
N LYS A 73 -18.01 -23.53 -4.46
CA LYS A 73 -18.88 -23.39 -3.30
C LYS A 73 -19.48 -22.00 -3.11
N ASP A 74 -19.02 -21.01 -3.88
CA ASP A 74 -19.37 -19.60 -3.73
C ASP A 74 -19.05 -19.11 -2.30
N GLU A 75 -17.84 -19.43 -1.81
CA GLU A 75 -17.41 -19.09 -0.45
C GLU A 75 -16.22 -18.13 -0.47
N TYR A 76 -16.35 -17.03 0.25
CA TYR A 76 -15.28 -16.07 0.46
C TYR A 76 -14.73 -16.16 1.88
N TYR A 77 -13.40 -16.14 2.00
CA TYR A 77 -12.70 -16.11 3.27
C TYR A 77 -11.72 -14.94 3.28
N TYR A 78 -11.65 -14.25 4.40
CA TYR A 78 -10.84 -13.05 4.58
C TYR A 78 -10.18 -13.05 5.95
N GLY A 79 -8.94 -12.57 6.00
CA GLY A 79 -8.22 -12.37 7.25
C GLY A 79 -7.20 -11.25 7.13
N SER A 80 -6.88 -10.64 8.27
CA SER A 80 -5.81 -9.65 8.34
C SER A 80 -5.01 -9.77 9.64
N ALA A 81 -3.74 -9.39 9.58
CA ALA A 81 -2.86 -9.33 10.74
C ALA A 81 -1.95 -8.10 10.67
N VAL A 82 -1.80 -7.40 11.79
CA VAL A 82 -0.79 -6.35 11.93
C VAL A 82 0.55 -7.02 12.23
N VAL A 83 1.54 -6.79 11.35
CA VAL A 83 2.87 -7.38 11.42
C VAL A 83 3.88 -6.30 11.79
N PRO A 84 4.58 -6.42 12.93
CA PRO A 84 5.66 -5.49 13.27
C PRO A 84 6.72 -5.43 12.16
N ALA A 85 7.23 -4.24 11.85
CA ALA A 85 8.24 -4.08 10.80
C ALA A 85 9.52 -4.92 11.04
N THR A 86 9.82 -5.28 12.29
CA THR A 86 10.93 -6.17 12.65
C THR A 86 10.76 -7.61 12.15
N LYS A 87 9.54 -8.03 11.82
CA LYS A 87 9.22 -9.35 11.27
C LYS A 87 9.06 -9.36 9.74
N VAL A 88 9.20 -8.20 9.11
CA VAL A 88 9.10 -8.02 7.65
C VAL A 88 10.45 -7.59 7.12
N VAL A 89 10.89 -8.20 6.02
CA VAL A 89 12.09 -7.73 5.30
C VAL A 89 11.63 -7.11 4.01
N PHE A 90 11.89 -5.82 3.81
CA PHE A 90 11.80 -5.15 2.50
C PHE A 90 13.17 -4.59 2.14
N ASP A 91 13.96 -5.33 1.36
CA ASP A 91 15.25 -4.91 0.85
C ASP A 91 15.13 -4.59 -0.64
N ILE A 92 14.79 -3.33 -0.93
CA ILE A 92 14.61 -2.84 -2.30
C ILE A 92 15.92 -2.91 -3.10
N ASN A 93 17.07 -2.77 -2.45
CA ASN A 93 18.36 -2.82 -3.13
C ASN A 93 18.71 -4.23 -3.60
N LYS A 94 18.45 -5.22 -2.75
CA LYS A 94 18.60 -6.65 -3.08
C LYS A 94 17.43 -7.20 -3.89
N GLY A 95 16.32 -6.46 -3.97
CA GLY A 95 15.14 -6.88 -4.70
C GLY A 95 14.42 -8.02 -3.99
N THR A 96 14.20 -7.89 -2.69
CA THR A 96 13.60 -8.96 -1.88
C THR A 96 12.58 -8.40 -0.89
N ALA A 97 11.41 -9.04 -0.79
CA ALA A 97 10.46 -8.85 0.31
C ALA A 97 10.18 -10.18 1.00
N LYS A 98 9.96 -10.21 2.32
CA LYS A 98 9.64 -11.43 3.08
C LYS A 98 8.67 -11.16 4.21
N VAL A 99 7.77 -12.12 4.44
CA VAL A 99 6.89 -12.16 5.62
C VAL A 99 6.73 -13.59 6.11
N ASN A 100 6.69 -13.76 7.42
CA ASN A 100 6.30 -15.01 8.07
C ASN A 100 5.34 -14.67 9.22
N GLN A 101 4.06 -14.98 9.04
CA GLN A 101 3.00 -14.61 9.96
C GLN A 101 1.79 -15.52 9.83
N THR A 102 1.14 -15.81 10.96
CA THR A 102 -0.18 -16.45 10.99
C THR A 102 -1.28 -15.38 11.01
N VAL A 103 -2.33 -15.61 10.22
CA VAL A 103 -3.48 -14.72 10.06
C VAL A 103 -4.72 -15.45 10.56
N GLU A 104 -5.54 -14.80 11.38
CA GLU A 104 -6.89 -15.26 11.71
C GLU A 104 -7.81 -14.98 10.52
N VAL A 105 -8.61 -15.97 10.15
CA VAL A 105 -9.44 -15.93 8.94
C VAL A 105 -10.89 -16.18 9.32
N ASN A 106 -11.76 -15.37 8.74
CA ASN A 106 -13.20 -15.50 8.81
C ASN A 106 -13.74 -15.94 7.45
N LYS A 107 -14.81 -16.74 7.46
CA LYS A 107 -15.70 -16.87 6.31
C LYS A 107 -16.59 -15.63 6.27
N VAL A 108 -16.83 -15.10 5.09
CA VAL A 108 -17.68 -13.92 4.90
C VAL A 108 -18.88 -14.33 4.04
N ASP A 109 -20.07 -14.16 4.60
CA ASP A 109 -21.32 -14.39 3.90
C ASP A 109 -21.86 -13.03 3.43
N PHE A 110 -21.88 -12.80 2.11
CA PHE A 110 -22.37 -11.55 1.54
C PHE A 110 -23.88 -11.60 1.32
N THR A 111 -24.57 -10.56 1.79
CA THR A 111 -25.97 -10.28 1.45
C THR A 111 -26.01 -8.98 0.67
N CYS A 112 -26.51 -9.01 -0.57
CA CYS A 112 -26.63 -7.83 -1.40
C CYS A 112 -28.10 -7.43 -1.56
N ASP A 113 -28.38 -6.13 -1.49
CA ASP A 113 -29.71 -5.60 -1.83
C ASP A 113 -29.92 -5.53 -3.35
N GLU A 114 -31.13 -5.14 -3.77
CA GLU A 114 -31.51 -5.01 -5.18
C GLU A 114 -30.72 -3.91 -5.92
N GLU A 115 -30.07 -2.99 -5.19
CA GLU A 115 -29.23 -1.93 -5.74
C GLU A 115 -27.75 -2.36 -5.89
N GLY A 116 -27.42 -3.56 -5.42
CA GLY A 116 -26.07 -4.12 -5.45
C GLY A 116 -25.19 -3.70 -4.28
N ASN A 117 -25.75 -3.10 -3.23
CA ASN A 117 -25.02 -2.84 -2.00
C ASN A 117 -24.93 -4.13 -1.19
N CYS A 118 -23.71 -4.61 -0.97
CA CYS A 118 -23.46 -5.84 -0.22
C CYS A 118 -22.98 -5.55 1.20
N THR A 119 -23.54 -6.24 2.18
CA THR A 119 -23.03 -6.35 3.55
C THR A 119 -22.47 -7.74 3.77
N GLY A 120 -21.34 -7.86 4.48
CA GLY A 120 -20.72 -9.15 4.81
C GLY A 120 -20.83 -9.46 6.29
N ASP A 121 -21.37 -10.63 6.62
CA ASP A 121 -21.33 -11.19 7.98
C ASP A 121 -20.12 -12.11 8.11
N GLU A 122 -19.27 -11.87 9.12
CA GLU A 122 -18.04 -12.63 9.33
C GLU A 122 -18.21 -13.70 10.40
N THR A 123 -17.83 -14.94 10.09
CA THR A 123 -17.78 -16.06 11.04
C THR A 123 -16.37 -16.65 11.14
N PRO A 124 -15.85 -16.95 12.35
CA PRO A 124 -14.51 -17.52 12.50
C PRO A 124 -14.30 -18.82 11.70
N ALA A 125 -13.26 -18.85 10.88
CA ALA A 125 -12.90 -19.98 10.01
C ALA A 125 -11.48 -20.53 10.28
N GLY A 126 -10.87 -20.12 11.40
CA GLY A 126 -9.58 -20.62 11.88
C GLY A 126 -8.42 -19.70 11.53
N THR A 127 -7.25 -20.30 11.28
CA THR A 127 -6.00 -19.56 11.05
C THR A 127 -5.27 -20.06 9.82
N LYS A 128 -4.56 -19.18 9.12
CA LYS A 128 -3.73 -19.50 7.97
C LYS A 128 -2.29 -19.07 8.20
N SER A 129 -1.35 -19.99 7.98
CA SER A 129 0.08 -19.70 8.13
C SER A 129 0.67 -19.20 6.81
N ILE A 130 1.21 -18.00 6.79
CA ILE A 130 1.79 -17.36 5.59
C ILE A 130 3.30 -17.25 5.77
N ASN A 131 4.07 -17.81 4.85
CA ASN A 131 5.52 -17.66 4.79
C ASN A 131 5.94 -17.41 3.34
N LEU A 132 6.08 -16.16 2.95
CA LEU A 132 6.33 -15.78 1.55
C LEU A 132 7.62 -14.97 1.42
N THR A 133 8.31 -15.20 0.31
CA THR A 133 9.45 -14.42 -0.16
C THR A 133 9.21 -14.01 -1.61
N TRP A 134 9.19 -12.70 -1.85
CA TRP A 134 9.19 -12.12 -3.18
C TRP A 134 10.63 -11.76 -3.58
N ALA A 135 11.03 -12.18 -4.78
CA ALA A 135 12.30 -11.84 -5.40
C ALA A 135 12.05 -11.10 -6.73
N PHE A 136 12.65 -9.93 -6.87
CA PHE A 136 12.45 -9.04 -8.01
C PHE A 136 13.77 -8.38 -8.44
N ASN A 137 13.87 -8.01 -9.71
CA ASN A 137 15.02 -7.26 -10.19
C ASN A 137 14.88 -5.79 -9.77
N SER A 138 15.68 -5.34 -8.80
CA SER A 138 15.64 -3.98 -8.27
C SER A 138 15.85 -2.87 -9.31
N LYS A 139 16.39 -3.21 -10.49
CA LYS A 139 16.65 -2.30 -11.62
C LYS A 139 15.56 -2.33 -12.70
N SER A 140 14.65 -3.29 -12.68
CA SER A 140 13.59 -3.44 -13.68
C SER A 140 12.24 -3.16 -13.05
N TYR A 141 11.80 -1.91 -13.14
CA TYR A 141 10.53 -1.45 -12.59
C TYR A 141 9.85 -0.43 -13.51
N SER A 142 8.54 -0.41 -13.45
CA SER A 142 7.75 0.71 -13.95
C SER A 142 7.73 1.81 -12.89
N THR A 143 7.67 3.07 -13.32
CA THR A 143 7.54 4.20 -12.41
C THR A 143 6.17 4.82 -12.58
N SER A 144 5.39 4.88 -11.50
CA SER A 144 4.13 5.61 -11.45
C SER A 144 4.29 6.85 -10.55
N LYS A 145 3.66 7.95 -10.95
CA LYS A 145 3.69 9.22 -10.22
C LYS A 145 2.30 9.80 -10.25
N TYR A 146 1.86 10.31 -9.11
CA TYR A 146 0.68 11.16 -9.05
C TYR A 146 1.03 12.48 -8.39
N THR A 147 0.22 13.49 -8.67
CA THR A 147 0.28 14.77 -7.98
C THR A 147 -1.14 15.30 -7.93
N ASP A 148 -1.70 15.42 -6.73
CA ASP A 148 -2.92 16.20 -6.53
C ASP A 148 -2.56 17.51 -5.85
N LYS A 149 -3.31 18.55 -6.15
CA LYS A 149 -3.24 19.83 -5.45
C LYS A 149 -4.66 20.34 -5.38
N ASN A 150 -5.03 21.09 -4.34
CA ASN A 150 -5.93 22.22 -4.53
C ASN A 150 -5.75 23.24 -3.41
N VAL A 151 -5.16 24.37 -3.75
CA VAL A 151 -4.72 25.38 -2.80
C VAL A 151 -5.41 26.71 -3.15
N GLN A 152 -6.26 27.22 -2.27
CA GLN A 152 -6.46 28.65 -2.12
C GLN A 152 -6.41 28.94 -0.62
N ILE A 153 -5.61 29.86 -0.15
CA ILE A 153 -5.41 30.03 1.30
C ILE A 153 -6.04 31.32 1.80
N ASP A 154 -7.01 31.82 1.03
CA ASP A 154 -7.86 32.97 1.36
C ASP A 154 -9.23 32.96 0.65
N PHE A 155 -10.12 33.90 1.02
CA PHE A 155 -11.59 33.80 1.03
C PHE A 155 -12.20 32.82 0.01
N ASN A 156 -12.81 31.75 0.56
CA ASN A 156 -13.06 30.39 0.02
C ASN A 156 -11.79 29.52 -0.17
N GLN A 157 -11.10 29.29 0.96
CA GLN A 157 -9.78 28.65 1.06
C GLN A 157 -9.79 27.10 0.85
N TYR A 158 -8.82 26.53 0.11
CA TYR A 158 -8.41 25.14 -0.04
C TYR A 158 -6.94 24.90 0.35
N ILE A 159 -6.59 23.71 0.86
CA ILE A 159 -5.30 23.04 0.59
C ILE A 159 -5.59 21.55 0.43
N LYS A 160 -5.21 20.96 -0.70
CA LYS A 160 -5.08 19.51 -0.81
C LYS A 160 -3.91 19.13 -1.71
N LEU A 161 -2.70 19.26 -1.19
CA LEU A 161 -1.46 18.95 -1.90
C LEU A 161 -1.09 17.50 -1.63
N SER A 162 -1.09 16.63 -2.63
CA SER A 162 -0.56 15.28 -2.56
C SER A 162 0.46 15.05 -3.67
N LYS A 163 1.47 14.24 -3.42
CA LYS A 163 2.37 13.77 -4.45
C LYS A 163 2.90 12.41 -4.06
N GLY A 164 2.88 11.49 -5.01
CA GLY A 164 3.46 10.17 -4.86
C GLY A 164 4.45 9.87 -5.97
N THR A 165 5.45 9.07 -5.65
CA THR A 165 6.30 8.41 -6.65
C THR A 165 6.51 6.98 -6.20
N PHE A 166 6.16 6.05 -7.07
CA PHE A 166 6.21 4.62 -6.83
C PHE A 166 7.01 3.92 -7.92
N LYS A 167 7.62 2.82 -7.52
CA LYS A 167 8.27 1.84 -8.36
C LYS A 167 7.47 0.57 -8.25
N ASP A 168 7.01 0.07 -9.39
CA ASP A 168 6.16 -1.09 -9.50
C ASP A 168 6.96 -2.19 -10.20
N TYR A 169 7.15 -3.30 -9.48
CA TYR A 169 7.84 -4.50 -9.93
C TYR A 169 6.77 -5.55 -10.23
N TYR A 170 6.55 -5.83 -11.51
CA TYR A 170 5.56 -6.79 -11.97
C TYR A 170 6.18 -8.16 -12.24
N ASN A 171 5.36 -9.21 -12.21
CA ASN A 171 5.76 -10.59 -12.51
C ASN A 171 6.96 -11.04 -11.66
N VAL A 172 6.92 -10.75 -10.36
CA VAL A 172 8.01 -11.09 -9.44
C VAL A 172 7.95 -12.57 -9.11
N SER A 173 9.11 -13.17 -8.81
CA SER A 173 9.15 -14.55 -8.36
C SER A 173 8.71 -14.61 -6.90
N VAL A 174 7.73 -15.46 -6.59
CA VAL A 174 7.25 -15.70 -5.23
C VAL A 174 7.57 -17.14 -4.83
N SER A 175 8.08 -17.32 -3.63
CA SER A 175 8.43 -18.62 -3.06
C SER A 175 8.00 -18.71 -1.60
N GLY A 176 7.83 -19.94 -1.11
CA GLY A 176 7.47 -20.21 0.28
C GLY A 176 6.16 -21.01 0.37
N THR A 177 5.36 -20.75 1.40
CA THR A 177 4.11 -21.46 1.65
C THR A 177 2.95 -20.55 2.04
N VAL A 178 1.75 -20.98 1.62
CA VAL A 178 0.45 -20.46 2.08
C VAL A 178 -0.32 -21.64 2.66
N ASP A 179 -0.59 -21.59 3.97
CA ASP A 179 -1.25 -22.64 4.73
C ASP A 179 -0.63 -24.05 4.56
N GLY A 180 0.70 -24.09 4.56
CA GLY A 180 1.48 -25.32 4.38
C GLY A 180 1.62 -25.78 2.92
N LYS A 181 0.92 -25.15 1.97
CA LYS A 181 1.07 -25.45 0.54
C LYS A 181 2.15 -24.59 -0.08
N GLY A 182 3.01 -25.19 -0.89
CA GLY A 182 4.07 -24.48 -1.60
C GLY A 182 3.48 -23.53 -2.64
N THR A 183 4.11 -22.37 -2.87
CA THR A 183 3.65 -21.43 -3.92
C THR A 183 3.69 -22.05 -5.32
N ASP A 184 4.51 -23.08 -5.52
CA ASP A 184 4.63 -23.87 -6.75
C ASP A 184 3.44 -24.82 -6.99
N SER A 185 2.61 -25.08 -5.99
CA SER A 185 1.37 -25.86 -6.19
C SER A 185 0.20 -25.04 -6.72
N PHE A 186 0.34 -23.71 -6.81
CA PHE A 186 -0.71 -22.82 -7.31
C PHE A 186 -0.56 -22.60 -8.81
N GLU A 187 -1.63 -22.84 -9.54
CA GLU A 187 -1.78 -22.51 -10.95
C GLU A 187 -1.98 -21.00 -11.12
N TYR A 188 -1.62 -20.49 -12.31
CA TYR A 188 -1.72 -19.06 -12.65
C TYR A 188 -1.14 -18.11 -11.60
N SER A 189 -0.13 -18.58 -10.85
CA SER A 189 0.42 -17.84 -9.74
C SER A 189 1.36 -16.73 -10.17
N GLY A 190 1.42 -15.69 -9.36
CA GLY A 190 2.28 -14.55 -9.59
C GLY A 190 2.33 -13.62 -8.40
N GLY A 191 3.08 -12.54 -8.57
CA GLY A 191 3.15 -11.51 -7.55
C GLY A 191 3.65 -10.20 -8.10
N ASN A 192 3.44 -9.17 -7.30
CA ASN A 192 3.94 -7.82 -7.57
C ASN A 192 4.55 -7.26 -6.30
N VAL A 193 5.48 -6.31 -6.46
CA VAL A 193 6.02 -5.52 -5.36
C VAL A 193 5.94 -4.07 -5.76
N SER A 194 5.45 -3.21 -4.86
CA SER A 194 5.44 -1.77 -5.07
C SER A 194 6.13 -1.07 -3.91
N THR A 195 6.94 -0.05 -4.22
CA THR A 195 7.55 0.79 -3.20
C THR A 195 7.56 2.24 -3.64
N GLY A 196 7.35 3.15 -2.71
CA GLY A 196 7.35 4.56 -3.05
C GLY A 196 7.44 5.45 -1.83
N SER A 197 7.29 6.73 -2.11
CA SER A 197 7.10 7.74 -1.08
C SER A 197 5.96 8.65 -1.51
N SER A 198 5.17 9.05 -0.54
CA SER A 198 4.10 10.01 -0.74
C SER A 198 4.18 11.10 0.33
N PHE A 199 3.72 12.28 -0.04
CA PHE A 199 3.32 13.29 0.92
C PHE A 199 1.91 13.76 0.62
N ALA A 200 1.18 14.13 1.67
CA ALA A 200 -0.10 14.80 1.55
C ALA A 200 -0.21 15.92 2.61
N ILE A 201 -0.78 17.05 2.22
CA ILE A 201 -1.19 18.15 3.09
C ILE A 201 -2.67 18.36 2.78
N ILE A 202 -3.51 18.12 3.79
CA ILE A 202 -4.96 18.19 3.66
C ILE A 202 -5.44 19.23 4.69
N LYS A 203 -6.21 20.22 4.22
CA LYS A 203 -6.86 21.24 5.05
C LYS A 203 -8.33 21.33 4.70
#